data_AF-A0A2V5U4W3-F1
#
_entry.id   AF-A0A2V5U4W3-F1
#
_cell.length_a   1.000
_cell.length_b   1.000
_cell.length_c   1.000
_cell.angle_alpha   90.00
_cell.angle_beta   90.00
_cell.angle_gamma   90.00
#
_symmetry.space_group_name_H-M   'P 1'
#
loop_
_entity.id
_entity.type
_entity.pdbx_description
1 polymer ?
#
loop_
_entity_poly.entity_id
_entity_poly.type
_entity_poly.pdbx_seq_one_letter_code
_entity_poly.pdbx_strand_id
1 'polypeptide(L)'
;KPALLGAILVTGALFAPLALPILPPAKLIAYMQALRLQPPRTETSPTAALPQVFADQFGWEQMAGSVAHVYHHLRPEDEKRAAIFCQNYGEAGAIDFFGPKLGLPSAISGHQNYFLWGPRDWTGEVVLVLDTRDDDERELFASVEDLGQIVSSPWAMPFERRMHIFLCRDLKTSVQELWPRVKDWL
;
A
#
# COMPACT_ATOMS: atom_id res chain seq x y z
N LYS A 1 27.09 -26.90 26.19
CA LYS A 1 26.59 -27.11 24.80
C LYS A 1 25.07 -27.37 24.77
N PRO A 2 24.49 -28.36 25.47
CA PRO A 2 23.03 -28.59 25.45
C PRO A 2 22.21 -27.47 26.12
N ALA A 3 22.70 -26.88 27.21
CA ALA A 3 22.01 -25.77 27.89
C ALA A 3 21.89 -24.50 27.02
N LEU A 4 22.93 -24.18 26.24
CA LEU A 4 22.89 -23.05 25.30
C LEU A 4 21.89 -23.29 24.17
N LEU A 5 21.86 -24.50 23.62
CA LEU A 5 20.87 -24.89 22.61
C LEU A 5 19.44 -24.79 23.18
N GLY A 6 19.22 -25.30 24.39
CA GLY A 6 17.95 -25.17 25.08
C GLY A 6 17.53 -23.71 25.26
N ALA A 7 18.45 -22.84 25.68
CA ALA A 7 18.18 -21.41 25.82
C ALA A 7 17.77 -20.76 24.48
N ILE A 8 18.49 -21.05 23.38
CA ILE A 8 18.17 -20.54 22.04
C ILE A 8 16.79 -21.01 21.58
N LEU A 9 16.46 -22.29 21.79
CA LEU A 9 15.15 -22.83 21.40
C LEU A 9 14.01 -22.19 22.19
N VAL A 10 14.20 -22.00 23.51
CA VAL A 10 13.20 -21.38 24.37
C VAL A 10 12.99 -19.91 23.99
N THR A 11 14.06 -19.13 23.81
CA THR A 11 13.93 -17.72 23.40
C THR A 11 13.38 -17.59 21.99
N GLY A 12 13.81 -18.44 21.06
CA GLY A 12 13.27 -18.49 19.71
C GLY A 12 11.76 -18.77 19.71
N ALA A 13 11.31 -19.78 20.46
CA ALA A 13 9.89 -20.09 20.59
C ALA A 13 9.09 -18.94 21.25
N LEU A 14 9.67 -18.28 22.26
CA LEU A 14 9.06 -17.14 22.95
C LEU A 14 8.84 -15.94 22.01
N PHE A 15 9.78 -15.66 21.12
CA PHE A 15 9.71 -14.51 20.20
C PHE A 15 9.17 -14.87 18.80
N ALA A 16 8.99 -16.15 18.48
CA ALA A 16 8.48 -16.60 17.19
C ALA A 16 7.17 -15.90 16.76
N PRO A 17 6.16 -15.68 17.63
CA PRO A 17 4.93 -15.00 17.22
C PRO A 17 5.11 -13.55 16.75
N LEU A 18 6.22 -12.89 17.12
CA LEU A 18 6.50 -11.50 16.71
C LEU A 18 7.11 -11.43 15.30
N ALA A 19 7.62 -12.53 14.78
CA ALA A 19 8.28 -12.60 13.47
C ALA A 19 7.58 -13.54 12.48
N LEU A 20 6.80 -14.52 12.96
CA LEU A 20 6.09 -15.50 12.14
C LEU A 20 4.58 -15.35 12.31
N PRO A 21 3.78 -15.52 11.24
CA PRO A 21 2.32 -15.38 11.27
C PRO A 21 1.63 -16.62 11.87
N ILE A 22 2.01 -17.01 13.09
CA ILE A 22 1.51 -18.21 13.78
C ILE A 22 0.34 -17.94 14.73
N LEU A 23 0.07 -16.66 15.04
CA LEU A 23 -1.08 -16.24 15.85
C LEU A 23 -1.98 -15.28 15.06
N PRO A 24 -3.31 -15.42 15.17
CA PRO A 24 -4.25 -14.40 14.72
C PRO A 24 -3.98 -13.04 15.39
N PRO A 25 -4.31 -11.90 14.73
CA PRO A 25 -3.99 -10.55 15.22
C PRO A 25 -4.35 -10.29 16.69
N ALA A 26 -5.60 -10.56 17.08
CA ALA A 26 -6.05 -10.33 18.45
C ALA A 26 -5.28 -11.16 19.49
N LYS A 27 -4.87 -12.39 19.12
CA LYS A 27 -4.07 -13.25 20.00
C LYS A 27 -2.63 -12.77 20.08
N LEU A 28 -2.06 -12.26 18.99
CA LEU A 28 -0.71 -11.68 19.00
C LEU A 28 -0.65 -10.43 19.89
N ILE A 29 -1.65 -9.56 19.80
CA ILE A 29 -1.74 -8.36 20.67
C ILE A 29 -1.79 -8.77 22.14
N ALA A 30 -2.68 -9.70 22.50
CA ALA A 30 -2.79 -10.20 23.87
C ALA A 30 -1.47 -10.86 24.34
N TYR A 31 -0.80 -11.61 23.46
CA TYR A 31 0.49 -12.24 23.74
C TYR A 31 1.58 -11.21 24.05
N MET A 32 1.71 -10.17 23.23
CA MET A 32 2.68 -9.09 23.45
C MET A 32 2.40 -8.32 24.74
N GLN A 33 1.12 -8.02 25.02
CA GLN A 33 0.70 -7.37 26.27
C GLN A 33 1.07 -8.19 27.50
N ALA A 34 0.85 -9.51 27.46
CA ALA A 34 1.23 -10.42 28.55
C ALA A 34 2.75 -10.41 28.83
N LEU A 35 3.56 -10.26 27.78
CA LEU A 35 5.01 -10.14 27.87
C LEU A 35 5.50 -8.70 28.12
N ARG A 36 4.59 -7.72 28.24
CA ARG A 36 4.88 -6.28 28.33
C ARG A 36 5.76 -5.76 27.18
N LEU A 37 5.58 -6.34 26.00
CA LEU A 37 6.24 -5.91 24.77
C LEU A 37 5.35 -4.93 24.01
N GLN A 38 5.97 -3.90 23.45
CA GLN A 38 5.35 -3.02 22.48
C GLN A 38 5.81 -3.44 21.07
N PRO A 39 5.01 -3.20 20.01
CA PRO A 39 5.49 -3.32 18.65
C PRO A 39 6.78 -2.52 18.47
N PRO A 40 7.89 -3.16 18.03
CA PRO A 40 9.11 -2.43 17.79
C PRO A 40 8.86 -1.41 16.69
N ARG A 41 9.35 -0.18 16.89
CA ARG A 41 9.33 0.84 15.86
C ARG A 41 10.50 0.56 14.91
N THR A 42 10.19 0.02 13.75
CA THR A 42 11.17 -0.32 12.70
C THR A 42 11.41 0.84 11.74
N GLU A 43 10.43 1.74 11.59
CA GLU A 43 10.50 2.90 10.70
C GLU A 43 10.06 4.21 11.38
N THR A 44 10.18 5.33 10.67
CA THR A 44 9.82 6.67 11.16
C THR A 44 8.30 6.88 11.26
N SER A 45 7.50 6.03 10.63
CA SER A 45 6.04 6.11 10.63
C SER A 45 5.39 5.82 11.99
N PRO A 46 4.12 6.24 12.22
CA PRO A 46 3.35 5.88 13.40
C PRO A 46 3.20 4.35 13.54
N THR A 47 3.24 3.85 14.76
CA THR A 47 3.09 2.43 15.04
C THR A 47 1.63 1.97 14.89
N ALA A 48 1.44 0.72 14.49
CA ALA A 48 0.15 0.03 14.51
C ALA A 48 -0.01 -0.80 15.79
N ALA A 49 -1.18 -1.45 15.94
CA ALA A 49 -1.43 -2.39 17.03
C ALA A 49 -0.59 -3.69 16.89
N LEU A 50 -0.21 -4.03 15.66
CA LEU A 50 0.65 -5.16 15.34
C LEU A 50 2.09 -4.69 15.06
N PRO A 51 3.09 -5.59 15.17
CA PRO A 51 4.39 -5.37 14.56
C PRO A 51 4.24 -4.93 13.10
N GLN A 52 5.01 -3.93 12.70
CA GLN A 52 4.88 -3.27 11.40
C GLN A 52 4.93 -4.27 10.23
N VAL A 53 5.85 -5.24 10.27
CA VAL A 53 5.96 -6.32 9.28
C VAL A 53 4.64 -7.05 8.99
N PHE A 54 3.72 -7.15 9.96
CA PHE A 54 2.41 -7.72 9.75
C PHE A 54 1.38 -6.65 9.35
N ALA A 55 1.39 -5.49 10.00
CA ALA A 55 0.44 -4.42 9.73
C ALA A 55 0.51 -3.92 8.28
N ASP A 56 1.71 -3.87 7.70
CA ASP A 56 1.96 -3.44 6.31
C ASP A 56 1.32 -4.36 5.27
N GLN A 57 0.95 -5.60 5.62
CA GLN A 57 0.37 -6.57 4.68
C GLN A 57 -1.16 -6.65 4.77
N PHE A 58 -1.77 -5.98 5.74
CA PHE A 58 -3.23 -6.00 5.91
C PHE A 58 -3.90 -4.97 5.01
N GLY A 59 -5.03 -5.36 4.40
CA GLY A 59 -5.81 -4.48 3.53
C GLY A 59 -5.44 -4.58 2.05
N TRP A 60 -4.32 -5.23 1.68
CA TRP A 60 -3.84 -5.31 0.30
C TRP A 60 -4.81 -5.97 -0.67
N GLU A 61 -5.37 -7.12 -0.30
CA GLU A 61 -6.33 -7.82 -1.17
C GLU A 61 -7.63 -7.03 -1.33
N GLN A 62 -8.10 -6.39 -0.25
CA GLN A 62 -9.27 -5.52 -0.27
C GLN A 62 -9.03 -4.24 -1.09
N MET A 63 -7.83 -3.69 -1.02
CA MET A 63 -7.37 -2.55 -1.82
C MET A 63 -7.38 -2.88 -3.30
N ALA A 64 -6.69 -3.96 -3.69
CA ALA A 64 -6.67 -4.42 -5.08
C ALA A 64 -8.09 -4.72 -5.59
N GLY A 65 -8.95 -5.32 -4.76
CA GLY A 65 -10.35 -5.54 -5.09
C GLY A 65 -11.16 -4.25 -5.28
N SER A 66 -10.94 -3.24 -4.45
CA SER A 66 -11.60 -1.92 -4.57
C SER A 66 -11.16 -1.20 -5.84
N VAL A 67 -9.86 -1.24 -6.15
CA VAL A 67 -9.29 -0.67 -7.38
C VAL A 67 -9.81 -1.41 -8.61
N ALA A 68 -9.84 -2.74 -8.60
CA ALA A 68 -10.41 -3.54 -9.69
C ALA A 68 -11.88 -3.23 -9.92
N HIS A 69 -12.66 -3.12 -8.85
CA HIS A 69 -14.06 -2.72 -8.94
C HIS A 69 -14.19 -1.39 -9.68
N VAL A 70 -13.47 -0.35 -9.25
CA VAL A 70 -13.52 0.97 -9.90
C VAL A 70 -13.00 0.91 -11.34
N TYR A 71 -11.85 0.28 -11.57
CA TYR A 71 -11.18 0.20 -12.86
C TYR A 71 -12.10 -0.42 -13.94
N HIS A 72 -12.81 -1.50 -13.62
CA HIS A 72 -13.75 -2.15 -14.56
C HIS A 72 -15.11 -1.46 -14.69
N HIS A 73 -15.40 -0.44 -13.87
CA HIS A 73 -16.57 0.42 -14.03
C HIS A 73 -16.23 1.75 -14.68
N LEU A 74 -14.96 1.99 -15.04
CA LEU A 74 -14.57 3.10 -15.88
C LEU A 74 -15.25 3.01 -17.25
N ARG A 75 -15.33 4.15 -17.94
CA ARG A 75 -15.74 4.16 -19.34
C ARG A 75 -14.72 3.36 -20.16
N PRO A 76 -15.13 2.63 -21.22
CA PRO A 76 -14.22 1.77 -21.99
C PRO A 76 -12.98 2.49 -22.55
N GLU A 77 -13.09 3.78 -22.85
CA GLU A 77 -11.99 4.64 -23.27
C GLU A 77 -11.00 4.96 -22.15
N ASP A 78 -11.49 5.13 -20.91
CA ASP A 78 -10.69 5.42 -19.72
C ASP A 78 -10.01 4.13 -19.24
N GLU A 79 -10.73 3.00 -19.15
CA GLU A 79 -10.21 1.71 -18.67
C GLU A 79 -8.94 1.29 -19.42
N LYS A 80 -8.94 1.36 -20.76
CA LYS A 80 -7.80 0.94 -21.60
C LYS A 80 -6.54 1.79 -21.45
N ARG A 81 -6.65 2.97 -20.82
CA ARG A 81 -5.59 4.00 -20.80
C ARG A 81 -5.24 4.42 -19.38
N ALA A 82 -6.07 4.07 -18.41
CA ALA A 82 -5.87 4.38 -17.01
C ALA A 82 -4.64 3.66 -16.46
N ALA A 83 -3.70 4.45 -15.93
CA ALA A 83 -2.69 3.92 -15.01
C ALA A 83 -3.26 3.82 -13.59
N ILE A 84 -2.55 3.11 -12.72
CA ILE A 84 -2.82 3.06 -11.28
C ILE A 84 -1.59 3.64 -10.58
N PHE A 85 -1.73 4.82 -9.97
CA PHE A 85 -0.69 5.49 -9.22
C PHE A 85 -0.88 5.27 -7.72
N CYS A 86 0.14 4.72 -7.08
CA CYS A 86 0.17 4.47 -5.65
C CYS A 86 1.20 5.38 -4.97
N GLN A 87 0.88 5.88 -3.78
CA GLN A 87 1.74 6.80 -3.04
C GLN A 87 2.94 6.08 -2.43
N ASN A 88 2.84 4.78 -2.19
CA ASN A 88 3.95 4.01 -1.64
C ASN A 88 4.18 2.64 -2.31
N TYR A 89 5.38 2.08 -2.10
CA TYR A 89 5.77 0.79 -2.69
C TYR A 89 4.96 -0.40 -2.15
N GLY A 90 4.37 -0.29 -0.96
CA GLY A 90 3.51 -1.30 -0.35
C GLY A 90 2.17 -1.39 -1.07
N GLU A 91 1.50 -0.25 -1.28
CA GLU A 91 0.31 -0.13 -2.12
C GLU A 91 0.58 -0.60 -3.56
N ALA A 92 1.66 -0.11 -4.17
CA ALA A 92 2.04 -0.48 -5.53
C ALA A 92 2.34 -1.99 -5.64
N GLY A 93 3.01 -2.56 -4.63
CA GLY A 93 3.26 -3.98 -4.50
C GLY A 93 1.99 -4.81 -4.31
N ALA A 94 1.00 -4.29 -3.58
CA ALA A 94 -0.30 -4.93 -3.44
C ALA A 94 -1.02 -5.04 -4.78
N ILE A 95 -1.05 -3.96 -5.57
CA ILE A 95 -1.63 -3.95 -6.91
C ILE A 95 -0.87 -4.89 -7.83
N ASP A 96 0.46 -4.86 -7.86
CA ASP A 96 1.24 -5.75 -8.73
C ASP A 96 1.13 -7.23 -8.34
N PHE A 97 0.89 -7.54 -7.06
CA PHE A 97 0.73 -8.91 -6.58
C PHE A 97 -0.68 -9.47 -6.80
N PHE A 98 -1.73 -8.73 -6.43
CA PHE A 98 -3.12 -9.19 -6.50
C PHE A 98 -3.82 -8.79 -7.81
N GLY A 99 -3.45 -7.65 -8.39
CA GLY A 99 -4.05 -7.07 -9.58
C GLY A 99 -4.04 -7.94 -10.84
N PRO A 100 -2.99 -8.74 -11.14
CA PRO A 100 -3.00 -9.59 -12.33
C PRO A 100 -4.16 -10.59 -12.38
N LYS A 101 -4.58 -11.13 -11.24
CA LYS A 101 -5.75 -12.03 -11.15
C LYS A 101 -7.08 -11.30 -11.33
N LEU A 102 -7.07 -10.00 -11.09
CA LEU A 102 -8.23 -9.12 -11.21
C LEU A 102 -8.28 -8.43 -12.58
N GLY A 103 -7.26 -8.55 -13.42
CA GLY A 103 -7.22 -7.89 -14.73
C GLY A 103 -6.74 -6.44 -14.68
N LEU A 104 -6.06 -6.03 -13.60
CA LEU A 104 -5.48 -4.71 -13.46
C LEU A 104 -4.13 -4.58 -14.20
N PRO A 105 -3.80 -3.39 -14.74
CA PRO A 105 -2.44 -3.09 -15.19
C PRO A 105 -1.48 -3.02 -14.00
N SER A 106 -0.18 -3.12 -14.27
CA SER A 106 0.83 -2.90 -13.24
C SER A 106 0.78 -1.47 -12.70
N ALA A 107 1.01 -1.32 -11.40
CA ALA A 107 1.05 -0.03 -10.75
C ALA A 107 2.30 0.78 -11.17
N ILE A 108 2.17 2.09 -11.02
CA ILE A 108 3.25 3.06 -11.04
C ILE A 108 3.31 3.77 -9.69
N SER A 109 4.51 4.15 -9.27
CA SER A 109 4.71 4.91 -8.04
C SER A 109 6.04 5.66 -8.12
N GLY A 110 6.10 6.80 -7.44
CA GLY A 110 7.33 7.53 -7.24
C GLY A 110 8.19 6.98 -6.09
N HIS A 111 7.70 6.00 -5.33
CA HIS A 111 8.36 5.53 -4.12
C HIS A 111 9.36 4.37 -4.39
N GLN A 112 10.59 4.50 -3.88
CA GLN A 112 11.67 3.51 -3.97
C GLN A 112 11.94 3.05 -5.43
N ASN A 113 12.05 1.73 -5.63
CA ASN A 113 12.38 1.14 -6.92
C ASN A 113 11.30 1.35 -7.98
N TYR A 114 10.04 1.62 -7.59
CA TYR A 114 8.99 1.92 -8.56
C TYR A 114 9.31 3.18 -9.38
N PHE A 115 9.97 4.17 -8.77
CA PHE A 115 10.42 5.37 -9.49
C PHE A 115 11.35 5.02 -10.66
N LEU A 116 12.24 4.04 -10.46
CA LEU A 116 13.21 3.60 -11.45
C LEU A 116 12.57 2.83 -12.61
N TRP A 117 11.38 2.28 -12.41
CA TRP A 117 10.61 1.59 -13.46
C TRP A 117 9.84 2.57 -14.36
N GLY A 118 9.74 3.84 -13.94
CA GLY A 118 9.17 4.89 -14.75
C GLY A 118 7.63 4.85 -14.83
N PRO A 119 7.04 5.77 -15.61
CA PRO A 119 5.59 5.87 -15.78
C PRO A 119 4.99 4.75 -16.65
N ARG A 120 5.79 3.78 -17.10
CA ARG A 120 5.40 2.74 -18.07
C ARG A 120 4.76 3.38 -19.32
N ASP A 121 3.58 2.91 -19.71
CA ASP A 121 2.82 3.41 -20.87
C ASP A 121 1.88 4.59 -20.52
N TRP A 122 1.95 5.12 -19.28
CA TRP A 122 1.09 6.21 -18.87
C TRP A 122 1.45 7.53 -19.58
N THR A 123 0.44 8.14 -20.19
CA THR A 123 0.57 9.34 -21.03
C THR A 123 0.21 10.63 -20.29
N GLY A 124 -0.32 10.54 -19.06
CA GLY A 124 -0.85 11.68 -18.31
C GLY A 124 -2.36 11.89 -18.48
N GLU A 125 -3.02 11.14 -19.37
CA GLU A 125 -4.42 11.40 -19.72
C GLU A 125 -5.42 10.86 -18.69
N VAL A 126 -5.23 9.64 -18.18
CA VAL A 126 -6.12 9.03 -17.19
C VAL A 126 -5.29 8.26 -16.17
N VAL A 127 -5.56 8.48 -14.88
CA VAL A 127 -4.93 7.71 -13.79
C VAL A 127 -5.89 7.58 -12.61
N LEU A 128 -5.91 6.39 -12.02
CA LEU A 128 -6.47 6.17 -10.69
C LEU A 128 -5.37 6.42 -9.66
N VAL A 129 -5.53 7.45 -8.84
CA VAL A 129 -4.59 7.76 -7.75
C VAL A 129 -5.17 7.24 -6.44
N LEU A 130 -4.38 6.46 -5.71
CA LEU A 130 -4.74 5.98 -4.37
C LEU A 130 -4.19 6.97 -3.35
N ASP A 131 -5.02 7.79 -2.73
CA ASP A 131 -4.55 8.77 -1.74
C ASP A 131 -5.59 8.99 -0.63
N THR A 132 -5.15 9.54 0.49
CA THR A 132 -5.98 10.02 1.60
C THR A 132 -6.70 11.35 1.33
N ARG A 133 -6.20 12.18 0.41
CA ARG A 133 -6.77 13.48 0.04
C ARG A 133 -6.46 13.79 -1.43
N ASP A 134 -7.15 14.76 -2.02
CA ASP A 134 -7.00 15.12 -3.44
C ASP A 134 -6.43 16.53 -3.69
N ASP A 135 -5.81 17.15 -2.68
CA ASP A 135 -5.28 18.52 -2.77
C ASP A 135 -4.24 18.63 -3.91
N ASP A 136 -3.27 17.71 -3.95
CA ASP A 136 -2.19 17.69 -4.94
C ASP A 136 -2.73 17.30 -6.33
N GLU A 137 -3.64 16.32 -6.39
CA GLU A 137 -4.29 15.85 -7.61
C GLU A 137 -5.05 17.00 -8.28
N ARG A 138 -5.77 17.81 -7.50
CA ARG A 138 -6.53 18.97 -8.01
C ARG A 138 -5.60 20.06 -8.55
N GLU A 139 -4.38 20.18 -8.01
CA GLU A 139 -3.36 21.05 -8.56
C GLU A 139 -2.76 20.50 -9.86
N LEU A 140 -2.56 19.18 -9.97
CA LEU A 140 -1.88 18.52 -11.07
C LEU A 140 -2.77 18.23 -12.29
N PHE A 141 -4.05 17.95 -12.09
CA PHE A 141 -4.97 17.46 -13.13
C PHE A 141 -6.10 18.44 -13.44
N ALA A 142 -6.60 18.41 -14.68
CA ALA A 142 -7.72 19.27 -15.08
C ALA A 142 -9.06 18.81 -14.48
N SER A 143 -9.20 17.50 -14.22
CA SER A 143 -10.39 16.92 -13.59
C SER A 143 -9.98 15.87 -12.56
N VAL A 144 -10.63 15.92 -11.40
CA VAL A 144 -10.44 14.98 -10.30
C VAL A 144 -11.81 14.63 -9.72
N GLU A 145 -12.09 13.33 -9.69
CA GLU A 145 -13.33 12.75 -9.16
C GLU A 145 -12.99 11.73 -8.07
N ASP A 146 -13.58 11.88 -6.88
CA ASP A 146 -13.47 10.90 -5.80
C ASP A 146 -14.45 9.75 -6.06
N LEU A 147 -13.91 8.56 -6.34
CA LEU A 147 -14.69 7.34 -6.59
C LEU A 147 -14.94 6.51 -5.33
N GLY A 148 -14.55 7.04 -4.16
CA GLY A 148 -14.88 6.51 -2.85
C GLY A 148 -13.69 5.88 -2.14
N GLN A 149 -13.96 5.57 -0.86
CA GLN A 149 -12.97 5.04 0.05
C GLN A 149 -12.61 3.58 -0.28
N ILE A 150 -11.32 3.27 -0.23
CA ILE A 150 -10.79 1.92 -0.34
C ILE A 150 -11.20 1.10 0.89
N VAL A 151 -11.68 -0.12 0.65
CA VAL A 151 -11.92 -1.08 1.73
C VAL A 151 -10.57 -1.49 2.33
N SER A 152 -10.41 -1.25 3.63
CA SER A 152 -9.17 -1.55 4.37
C SER A 152 -9.42 -2.50 5.54
N SER A 153 -8.37 -2.80 6.30
CA SER A 153 -8.42 -3.68 7.47
C SER A 153 -8.21 -2.87 8.76
N PRO A 154 -8.89 -3.21 9.88
CA PRO A 154 -8.61 -2.59 11.17
C PRO A 154 -7.18 -2.85 11.68
N TRP A 155 -6.51 -3.87 11.12
CA TRP A 155 -5.14 -4.28 11.45
C TRP A 155 -4.08 -3.66 10.55
N ALA A 156 -4.49 -2.96 9.48
CA ALA A 156 -3.59 -2.26 8.58
C ALA A 156 -2.89 -1.08 9.27
N MET A 157 -1.82 -0.60 8.64
CA MET A 157 -1.17 0.63 9.07
C MET A 157 -2.16 1.79 9.14
N PRO A 158 -2.02 2.70 10.12
CA PRO A 158 -2.99 3.77 10.31
C PRO A 158 -3.27 4.64 9.07
N PHE A 159 -2.24 4.91 8.27
CA PHE A 159 -2.30 5.72 7.06
C PHE A 159 -2.99 5.01 5.88
N GLU A 160 -2.95 3.67 5.83
CA GLU A 160 -3.56 2.82 4.79
C GLU A 160 -5.09 2.63 4.96
N ARG A 161 -5.68 3.18 6.03
CA ARG A 161 -7.09 2.90 6.40
C ARG A 161 -8.11 3.88 5.84
N ARG A 162 -7.65 5.01 5.30
CA ARG A 162 -8.51 6.13 4.89
C ARG A 162 -8.22 6.60 3.47
N MET A 163 -7.63 5.73 2.67
CA MET A 163 -7.38 6.04 1.27
C MET A 163 -8.66 5.97 0.46
N HIS A 164 -8.70 6.78 -0.58
CA HIS A 164 -9.73 6.90 -1.59
C HIS A 164 -9.11 6.57 -2.96
N ILE A 165 -9.97 6.35 -3.94
CA ILE A 165 -9.56 6.19 -5.34
C ILE A 165 -10.00 7.45 -6.08
N PHE A 166 -9.04 8.27 -6.49
CA PHE A 166 -9.29 9.46 -7.28
C PHE A 166 -9.09 9.17 -8.77
N LEU A 167 -10.12 9.41 -9.57
CA LEU A 167 -10.00 9.37 -11.02
C LEU A 167 -9.57 10.74 -11.53
N CYS A 168 -8.31 10.81 -11.92
CA CYS A 168 -7.67 12.02 -12.40
C CYS A 168 -7.54 11.99 -13.91
N ARG A 169 -7.86 13.11 -14.57
CA ARG A 169 -7.78 13.26 -16.02
C ARG A 169 -7.05 14.52 -16.44
N ASP A 170 -6.37 14.40 -17.57
CA ASP A 170 -5.65 15.46 -18.26
C ASP A 170 -4.63 16.15 -17.34
N LEU A 171 -3.48 15.51 -17.15
CA LEU A 171 -2.35 16.09 -16.45
C LEU A 171 -1.99 17.44 -17.08
N LYS A 172 -1.91 18.50 -16.26
CA LYS A 172 -1.68 19.89 -16.73
C LYS A 172 -0.27 20.11 -17.29
N THR A 173 0.66 19.20 -16.98
CA THR A 173 2.05 19.19 -17.45
C THR A 173 2.32 17.89 -18.21
N SER A 174 3.52 17.75 -18.77
CA SER A 174 3.93 16.45 -19.32
C SER A 174 4.27 15.44 -18.21
N VAL A 175 4.15 14.14 -18.52
CA VAL A 175 4.62 13.07 -17.62
C VAL A 175 6.13 13.20 -17.37
N GLN A 176 6.90 13.64 -18.37
CA GLN A 176 8.34 13.86 -18.26
C GLN A 176 8.70 14.97 -17.27
N GLU A 177 7.86 16.00 -17.15
CA GLU A 177 8.02 17.06 -16.14
C GLU A 177 7.53 16.64 -14.76
N LEU A 178 6.45 15.84 -14.69
CA LEU A 178 5.92 15.34 -13.42
C LEU A 178 6.83 14.29 -12.79
N TRP A 179 7.32 13.32 -13.57
CA TRP A 179 7.95 12.12 -13.02
C TRP A 179 9.11 12.42 -12.06
N PRO A 180 10.07 13.33 -12.37
CA PRO A 180 11.13 13.67 -11.43
C PRO A 180 10.66 14.24 -10.09
N ARG A 181 9.44 14.80 -10.03
CA ARG A 181 8.85 15.44 -8.84
C ARG A 181 8.16 14.45 -7.91
N VAL A 182 7.71 13.30 -8.41
CA VAL A 182 7.06 12.27 -7.58
C VAL A 182 8.06 11.37 -6.86
N LYS A 183 9.36 11.55 -7.12
CA LYS A 183 10.43 10.73 -6.57
C LYS A 183 10.46 10.79 -5.04
N ASP A 184 10.24 9.64 -4.41
CA ASP A 184 10.29 9.47 -2.97
C ASP A 184 11.17 8.28 -2.58
N TRP A 185 11.97 8.45 -1.53
CA TRP A 185 12.88 7.43 -0.98
C TRP A 185 12.55 7.06 0.46
N LEU A 186 11.56 7.70 1.09
CA LEU A 186 11.30 7.57 2.52
C LEU A 186 9.89 7.05 2.82
#